data_AF-A0A8J1U1V0-F1
#
_entry.id   AF-A0A8J1U1V0-F1
#
_cell.length_a   1.000
_cell.length_b   1.000
_cell.length_c   1.000
_cell.angle_alpha   90.00
_cell.angle_beta   90.00
_cell.angle_gamma   90.00
#
_symmetry.space_group_name_H-M   'P 1'
#
loop_
_entity.id
_entity.type
_entity.pdbx_description
1 polymer ?
#
loop_
_entity_poly.entity_id
_entity_poly.type
_entity_poly.pdbx_seq_one_letter_code
_entity_poly.pdbx_strand_id
1 'polypeptide(L)'
;MEKISDVTIQPCSSTPYIKPLRITYTQDGVKKIWDAMKVHDSVCVLLYNKSRDCFVFVRQFRPAVYINSVVTEKQADGTETVDSAKYPGTLGLSYECCAGIVDKDCSLVEIAKMEVLEECGYDVPLENIQKITSYKSGTGVSGAMDHLFCAELLIRMES
;
A
#
# COMPACT_ATOMS: atom_id res chain seq x y z
N MET A 1 -14.15 -7.58 -6.97
CA MET A 1 -13.28 -6.42 -6.65
C MET A 1 -13.73 -5.12 -7.32
N GLU A 2 -14.46 -5.14 -8.44
CA GLU A 2 -14.73 -3.92 -9.22
C GLU A 2 -16.07 -3.24 -8.88
N LYS A 3 -17.03 -4.01 -8.35
CA LYS A 3 -18.31 -3.47 -7.91
C LYS A 3 -18.10 -2.76 -6.57
N ILE A 4 -18.17 -1.44 -6.61
CA ILE A 4 -18.18 -0.56 -5.45
C ILE A 4 -19.50 0.20 -5.44
N SER A 5 -20.01 0.50 -4.26
CA SER A 5 -21.20 1.30 -4.04
C SER A 5 -21.08 2.01 -2.70
N ASP A 6 -21.96 2.98 -2.44
CA ASP A 6 -22.11 3.60 -1.12
C ASP A 6 -20.81 4.21 -0.58
N VAL A 7 -20.05 4.85 -1.48
CA VAL A 7 -18.77 5.48 -1.14
C VAL A 7 -19.03 6.80 -0.43
N THR A 8 -18.68 6.86 0.85
CA THR A 8 -18.76 8.06 1.69
C THR A 8 -17.37 8.44 2.20
N ILE A 9 -17.05 9.73 2.11
CA ILE A 9 -15.80 10.34 2.54
C ILE A 9 -16.12 11.30 3.69
N GLN A 10 -15.30 11.26 4.73
CA GLN A 10 -15.43 12.10 5.91
C GLN A 10 -14.05 12.42 6.49
N PRO A 11 -13.92 13.45 7.36
CA PRO A 11 -12.67 13.73 8.05
C PRO A 11 -12.13 12.50 8.80
N CYS A 12 -10.85 12.18 8.57
CA CYS A 12 -10.17 11.10 9.26
C CYS A 12 -9.56 11.63 10.56
N SER A 13 -10.10 11.19 11.70
CA SER A 13 -9.45 11.38 13.01
C SER A 13 -8.27 10.41 13.18
N SER A 14 -7.45 10.60 14.21
CA SER A 14 -6.30 9.71 14.45
C SER A 14 -6.75 8.25 14.61
N THR A 15 -6.10 7.34 13.88
CA THR A 15 -6.37 5.89 13.92
C THR A 15 -5.14 5.10 14.40
N PRO A 16 -5.26 3.78 14.64
CA PRO A 16 -4.09 2.92 14.90
C PRO A 16 -3.10 2.81 13.72
N TYR A 17 -3.58 3.01 12.49
CA TYR A 17 -2.78 2.81 11.27
C TYR A 17 -2.19 4.11 10.72
N ILE A 18 -2.94 5.19 10.83
CA ILE A 18 -2.67 6.47 10.20
C ILE A 18 -2.92 7.58 11.22
N LYS A 19 -1.92 8.43 11.45
CA LYS A 19 -1.99 9.58 12.37
C LYS A 19 -1.67 10.88 11.62
N PRO A 20 -2.65 11.74 11.34
CA PRO A 20 -2.40 13.08 10.80
C PRO A 20 -1.59 13.93 11.78
N LEU A 21 -0.60 14.67 11.28
CA LEU A 21 0.30 15.50 12.07
C LEU A 21 0.49 16.87 11.42
N ARG A 22 0.57 17.92 12.24
CA ARG A 22 1.11 19.22 11.87
C ARG A 22 2.44 19.44 12.57
N ILE A 23 3.50 19.59 11.78
CA ILE A 23 4.87 19.79 12.25
C ILE A 23 5.19 21.28 12.14
N THR A 24 5.60 21.90 13.25
CA THR A 24 6.10 23.28 13.26
C THR A 24 7.57 23.25 13.65
N TYR A 25 8.43 23.87 12.84
CA TYR A 25 9.87 23.86 13.06
C TYR A 25 10.52 25.16 12.58
N THR A 26 11.72 25.44 13.05
CA THR A 26 12.54 26.57 12.56
C THR A 26 13.71 26.00 11.79
N GLN A 27 13.90 26.43 10.54
CA GLN A 27 15.04 26.07 9.71
C GLN A 27 15.71 27.35 9.22
N ASP A 28 17.00 27.50 9.50
CA ASP A 28 17.79 28.67 9.13
C ASP A 28 17.16 30.00 9.59
N GLY A 29 16.63 30.01 10.82
CA GLY A 29 15.95 31.17 11.41
C GLY A 29 14.50 31.39 10.90
N VAL A 30 14.03 30.62 9.93
CA VAL A 30 12.69 30.74 9.36
C VAL A 30 11.74 29.72 9.99
N LYS A 31 10.63 30.19 10.56
CA LYS A 31 9.54 29.31 11.03
C LYS A 31 8.82 28.69 9.84
N LYS A 32 8.62 27.37 9.87
CA LYS A 32 7.96 26.58 8.84
C LYS A 32 6.89 25.69 9.47
N ILE A 33 5.89 25.39 8.67
CA ILE A 33 4.82 24.44 9.00
C ILE A 33 4.79 23.39 7.88
N TRP A 34 4.62 22.14 8.24
CA TRP A 34 4.44 21.02 7.31
C TRP A 34 3.37 20.07 7.84
N ASP A 35 2.42 19.69 6.98
CA ASP A 35 1.41 18.70 7.31
C ASP A 35 1.85 17.33 6.80
N ALA A 36 1.73 16.30 7.63
CA ALA A 36 2.27 14.97 7.39
C ALA A 36 1.34 13.88 7.95
N MET A 37 1.61 12.64 7.57
CA MET A 37 0.89 11.45 8.04
C MET A 37 1.90 10.46 8.61
N LYS A 38 1.82 10.14 9.90
CA LYS A 38 2.57 9.02 10.46
C LYS A 38 1.83 7.72 10.18
N VAL A 39 2.51 6.82 9.47
CA VAL A 39 2.02 5.47 9.09
C VAL A 39 3.07 4.44 9.48
N HIS A 40 2.73 3.15 9.35
CA HIS A 40 3.67 2.05 9.55
C HIS A 40 4.68 1.96 8.41
N ASP A 41 5.86 1.42 8.73
CA ASP A 41 6.79 0.95 7.70
C ASP A 41 6.20 -0.28 6.98
N SER A 42 6.76 -0.66 5.83
CA SER A 42 6.23 -1.74 5.02
C SER A 42 7.30 -2.68 4.47
N VAL A 43 6.86 -3.86 4.03
CA VAL A 43 7.63 -4.77 3.16
C VAL A 43 7.00 -4.80 1.78
N CYS A 44 7.82 -4.97 0.75
CA CYS A 44 7.39 -5.12 -0.63
C CYS A 44 8.24 -6.21 -1.28
N VAL A 45 7.62 -7.13 -2.04
CA VAL A 45 8.29 -8.30 -2.61
C VAL A 45 8.10 -8.33 -4.13
N LEU A 46 9.21 -8.23 -4.86
CA LEU A 46 9.25 -8.48 -6.28
C LEU A 46 9.37 -9.99 -6.54
N LEU A 47 8.27 -10.60 -7.01
CA LEU A 47 8.19 -12.03 -7.25
C LEU A 47 8.49 -12.36 -8.71
N TYR A 48 9.54 -13.14 -8.95
CA TYR A 48 9.90 -13.61 -10.29
C TYR A 48 9.60 -15.10 -10.46
N ASN A 49 8.67 -15.42 -11.36
CA ASN A 49 8.35 -16.79 -11.74
C ASN A 49 9.31 -17.27 -12.83
N LYS A 50 10.30 -18.06 -12.42
CA LYS A 50 11.32 -18.61 -13.33
C LYS A 50 10.74 -19.57 -14.37
N SER A 51 9.75 -20.38 -13.98
CA SER A 51 9.15 -21.37 -14.88
C SER A 51 8.39 -20.74 -16.04
N ARG A 52 7.90 -19.51 -15.87
CA ARG A 52 7.10 -18.78 -16.86
C ARG A 52 7.77 -17.51 -17.40
N ASP A 53 9.00 -17.24 -16.97
CA ASP A 53 9.75 -16.02 -17.32
C ASP A 53 8.89 -14.75 -17.16
N CYS A 54 8.29 -14.57 -15.98
CA CYS A 54 7.42 -13.43 -15.72
C CYS A 54 7.44 -12.96 -14.26
N PHE A 55 7.11 -11.69 -14.04
CA PHE A 55 6.87 -11.17 -12.69
C PHE A 55 5.42 -11.39 -12.28
N VAL A 56 5.22 -11.66 -10.99
CA VAL A 56 3.88 -11.77 -10.39
C VAL A 56 3.54 -10.46 -9.69
N PHE A 57 2.38 -9.92 -10.03
CA PHE A 57 1.79 -8.74 -9.41
C PHE A 57 0.42 -9.06 -8.87
N VAL A 58 0.02 -8.37 -7.81
CA VAL A 58 -1.35 -8.38 -7.31
C VAL A 58 -2.15 -7.27 -8.00
N ARG A 59 -3.45 -7.51 -8.19
CA ARG A 59 -4.40 -6.50 -8.67
C ARG A 59 -5.41 -6.24 -7.57
N GLN A 60 -5.39 -5.03 -7.01
CA GLN A 60 -6.18 -4.69 -5.82
C GLN A 60 -6.88 -3.34 -6.01
N PHE A 61 -8.00 -3.14 -5.31
CA PHE A 61 -8.67 -1.85 -5.23
C PHE A 61 -8.06 -1.02 -4.12
N ARG A 62 -7.56 0.18 -4.44
CA ARG A 62 -7.01 1.14 -3.50
C ARG A 62 -7.98 2.33 -3.36
N PRO A 63 -8.67 2.47 -2.22
CA PRO A 63 -9.61 3.57 -2.01
C PRO A 63 -8.96 4.95 -2.20
N ALA A 64 -7.71 5.13 -1.78
CA ALA A 64 -6.97 6.38 -1.97
C ALA A 64 -6.68 6.71 -3.45
N VAL A 65 -6.46 5.70 -4.30
CA VAL A 65 -6.31 5.90 -5.75
C VAL A 65 -7.66 6.25 -6.37
N TYR A 66 -8.72 5.55 -5.94
CA TYR A 66 -10.07 5.79 -6.41
C TYR A 66 -10.53 7.22 -6.14
N ILE A 67 -10.41 7.72 -4.90
CA ILE A 67 -10.88 9.08 -4.56
C ILE A 67 -10.11 10.18 -5.29
N ASN A 68 -8.85 9.93 -5.70
CA ASN A 68 -8.07 10.88 -6.50
C ASN A 68 -8.43 10.85 -7.99
N SER A 69 -9.31 9.93 -8.40
CA SER A 69 -9.70 9.72 -9.80
C SER A 69 -11.17 10.07 -10.07
N VAL A 70 -11.88 10.60 -9.08
CA VAL A 70 -13.33 10.87 -9.15
C VAL A 70 -13.65 12.28 -8.63
N VAL A 71 -14.85 12.75 -8.96
CA VAL A 71 -15.41 13.97 -8.37
C VAL A 71 -16.36 13.56 -7.26
N THR A 72 -16.21 14.18 -6.10
CA THR A 72 -17.08 13.99 -4.93
C THR A 72 -18.16 15.06 -4.85
N GLU A 73 -19.28 14.72 -4.21
CA GLU A 73 -20.40 15.62 -3.97
C GLU A 73 -20.61 15.82 -2.47
N LYS A 74 -20.57 17.09 -2.02
CA LYS A 74 -20.80 17.44 -0.62
C LYS A 74 -22.27 17.27 -0.25
N GLN A 75 -22.50 16.57 0.85
CA GLN A 75 -23.80 16.34 1.44
C GLN A 75 -24.10 17.39 2.52
N ALA A 76 -25.38 17.50 2.89
CA ALA A 76 -25.84 18.47 3.88
C ALA A 76 -25.24 18.24 5.28
N ASP A 77 -24.86 17.01 5.62
CA ASP A 77 -24.23 16.64 6.89
C ASP A 77 -22.70 16.87 6.91
N GLY A 78 -22.13 17.41 5.82
CA GLY A 78 -20.70 17.68 5.68
C GLY A 78 -19.87 16.48 5.20
N THR A 79 -20.49 15.33 4.97
CA THR A 79 -19.82 14.21 4.27
C THR A 79 -19.75 14.46 2.77
N GLU A 80 -18.95 13.66 2.09
CA GLU A 80 -18.83 13.65 0.64
C GLU A 80 -19.16 12.27 0.09
N THR A 81 -19.82 12.19 -1.07
CA THR A 81 -20.17 10.92 -1.72
C THR A 81 -19.67 10.86 -3.15
N VAL A 82 -19.65 9.66 -3.73
CA VAL A 82 -19.31 9.43 -5.14
C VAL A 82 -20.47 8.75 -5.85
N ASP A 83 -20.87 9.29 -7.00
CA ASP A 83 -21.77 8.60 -7.92
C ASP A 83 -21.04 7.40 -8.57
N SER A 84 -21.16 6.23 -7.93
CA SER A 84 -20.57 4.97 -8.40
C SER A 84 -21.14 4.44 -9.73
N ALA A 85 -22.28 4.97 -10.21
CA ALA A 85 -22.78 4.65 -11.54
C ALA A 85 -21.99 5.41 -12.62
N LYS A 86 -21.57 6.64 -12.31
CA LYS A 86 -20.72 7.47 -13.17
C LYS A 86 -19.25 7.09 -13.08
N TYR A 87 -18.77 6.74 -11.90
CA TYR A 87 -17.37 6.41 -11.64
C TYR A 87 -17.20 4.93 -11.28
N PRO A 88 -16.77 4.08 -12.22
CA PRO A 88 -16.61 2.66 -11.95
C PRO A 88 -15.40 2.39 -11.04
N GLY A 89 -15.48 1.33 -10.23
CA GLY A 89 -14.40 0.95 -9.30
C GLY A 89 -13.08 0.59 -9.96
N THR A 90 -13.07 0.35 -11.27
CA THR A 90 -11.84 0.16 -12.07
C THR A 90 -10.91 1.37 -12.00
N LEU A 91 -11.42 2.57 -11.72
CA LEU A 91 -10.61 3.78 -11.52
C LEU A 91 -9.73 3.71 -10.26
N GLY A 92 -10.03 2.81 -9.33
CA GLY A 92 -9.24 2.57 -8.13
C GLY A 92 -8.37 1.32 -8.19
N LEU A 93 -8.32 0.62 -9.32
CA LEU A 93 -7.54 -0.60 -9.44
C LEU A 93 -6.10 -0.31 -9.83
N SER A 94 -5.19 -0.97 -9.15
CA SER A 94 -3.76 -0.88 -9.35
C SER A 94 -3.15 -2.28 -9.48
N TYR A 95 -2.09 -2.35 -10.28
CA TYR A 95 -1.18 -3.49 -10.28
C TYR A 95 0.02 -3.14 -9.42
N GLU A 96 0.29 -3.98 -8.44
CA GLU A 96 1.27 -3.71 -7.40
C GLU A 96 2.10 -4.96 -7.11
N CYS A 97 3.31 -4.77 -6.59
CA CYS A 97 4.02 -5.88 -5.95
C CYS A 97 3.24 -6.35 -4.73
N CYS A 98 3.45 -7.60 -4.34
CA CYS A 98 2.97 -8.07 -3.04
C CYS A 98 3.62 -7.25 -1.92
N ALA A 99 2.82 -6.76 -0.98
CA ALA A 99 3.30 -5.85 0.04
C ALA A 99 2.42 -5.90 1.29
N GLY A 100 3.01 -5.60 2.45
CA GLY A 100 2.28 -5.54 3.72
C GLY A 100 2.94 -4.60 4.71
N ILE A 101 2.17 -4.20 5.73
CA ILE A 101 2.66 -3.33 6.80
C ILE A 101 3.51 -4.11 7.80
N VAL A 102 4.48 -3.43 8.41
CA VAL A 102 5.30 -3.99 9.48
C VAL A 102 4.58 -3.79 10.82
N ASP A 103 3.66 -4.69 11.15
CA ASP A 103 2.80 -4.60 12.35
C ASP A 103 2.84 -5.85 13.25
N LYS A 104 3.68 -6.82 12.91
CA LYS A 104 3.84 -8.10 13.61
C LYS A 104 5.21 -8.18 14.29
N ASP A 105 5.29 -8.87 15.43
CA ASP A 105 6.53 -9.10 16.17
C ASP A 105 7.30 -10.30 15.59
N CYS A 106 7.85 -10.12 14.39
CA CYS A 106 8.71 -11.07 13.70
C CYS A 106 9.66 -10.34 12.73
N SER A 107 10.58 -11.06 12.09
CA SER A 107 11.53 -10.46 11.16
C SER A 107 10.86 -9.96 9.88
N LEU A 108 11.45 -8.94 9.24
CA LEU A 108 10.93 -8.38 7.98
C LEU A 108 10.78 -9.43 6.88
N VAL A 109 11.67 -10.44 6.85
CA VAL A 109 11.61 -11.53 5.86
C VAL A 109 10.47 -12.52 6.17
N GLU A 110 10.14 -12.74 7.44
CA GLU A 110 8.97 -13.53 7.84
C GLU A 110 7.68 -12.80 7.47
N ILE A 111 7.61 -11.48 7.69
CA ILE A 111 6.48 -10.66 7.22
C ILE A 111 6.36 -10.78 5.71
N ALA A 112 7.45 -10.56 4.95
CA ALA A 112 7.45 -10.70 3.50
C ALA A 112 6.95 -12.08 3.04
N LYS A 113 7.37 -13.17 3.69
CA LYS A 113 6.88 -14.53 3.41
C LYS A 113 5.38 -14.65 3.66
N MET A 114 4.88 -14.15 4.79
CA MET A 114 3.46 -14.21 5.14
C MET A 114 2.60 -13.46 4.11
N GLU A 115 3.00 -12.26 3.69
CA GLU A 115 2.27 -11.48 2.69
C GLU A 115 2.28 -12.19 1.32
N VAL A 116 3.41 -12.78 0.91
CA VAL A 116 3.49 -13.55 -0.36
C VAL A 116 2.57 -14.76 -0.34
N LEU A 117 2.45 -15.44 0.80
CA LEU A 117 1.52 -16.55 0.97
C LEU A 117 0.06 -16.07 0.94
N GLU A 118 -0.26 -15.00 1.65
CA GLU A 118 -1.62 -14.46 1.78
C GLU A 118 -2.14 -13.88 0.47
N GLU A 119 -1.35 -13.02 -0.20
CA GLU A 119 -1.81 -12.28 -1.37
C GLU A 119 -1.59 -13.03 -2.69
N CYS A 120 -0.54 -13.86 -2.77
CA CYS A 120 -0.15 -14.54 -4.01
C CYS A 120 -0.28 -16.06 -3.96
N GLY A 121 -0.50 -16.65 -2.78
CA GLY A 121 -0.66 -18.10 -2.61
C GLY A 121 0.63 -18.92 -2.72
N TYR A 122 1.80 -18.27 -2.68
CA TYR A 122 3.09 -18.95 -2.79
C TYR A 122 3.76 -19.11 -1.42
N ASP A 123 3.99 -20.35 -1.00
CA ASP A 123 4.81 -20.64 0.18
C ASP A 123 6.30 -20.67 -0.20
N VAL A 124 6.95 -19.50 -0.13
CA VAL A 124 8.36 -19.35 -0.53
C VAL A 124 9.29 -19.61 0.67
N PRO A 125 10.29 -20.51 0.58
CA PRO A 125 11.29 -20.69 1.63
C PRO A 125 12.01 -19.38 1.98
N LEU A 126 12.31 -19.14 3.26
CA LEU A 126 12.88 -17.87 3.73
C LEU A 126 14.23 -17.57 3.06
N GLU A 127 15.05 -18.60 2.81
CA GLU A 127 16.34 -18.51 2.14
C GLU A 127 16.24 -18.00 0.69
N ASN A 128 15.07 -18.09 0.08
CA ASN A 128 14.81 -17.62 -1.28
C ASN A 128 14.25 -16.19 -1.32
N ILE A 129 14.01 -15.56 -0.17
CA ILE A 129 13.56 -14.17 -0.06
C ILE A 129 14.76 -13.30 0.28
N GLN A 130 15.21 -12.50 -0.68
CA GLN A 130 16.42 -11.69 -0.56
C GLN A 130 16.09 -10.22 -0.45
N LYS A 131 16.68 -9.54 0.53
CA LYS A 131 16.54 -8.09 0.64
C LYS A 131 17.32 -7.40 -0.48
N ILE A 132 16.65 -6.55 -1.25
CA ILE A 132 17.28 -5.70 -2.26
C ILE A 132 17.78 -4.42 -1.59
N THR A 133 16.88 -3.65 -0.98
CA THR A 133 17.21 -2.34 -0.40
C THR A 133 16.13 -1.88 0.58
N SER A 134 16.24 -0.66 1.09
CA SER A 134 15.17 0.04 1.80
C SER A 134 15.17 1.51 1.41
N TYR A 135 13.99 2.11 1.31
CA TYR A 135 13.84 3.49 0.84
C TYR A 135 12.67 4.18 1.55
N LYS A 136 12.67 5.52 1.53
CA LYS A 136 11.58 6.32 2.07
C LYS A 136 10.46 6.46 1.05
N SER A 137 9.28 5.95 1.37
CA SER A 137 8.07 6.09 0.58
C SER A 137 7.26 7.32 1.01
N GLY A 138 6.53 7.91 0.05
CA GLY A 138 5.68 9.08 0.30
C GLY A 138 6.41 10.26 0.95
N THR A 139 7.62 10.61 0.52
CA THR A 139 8.53 11.55 1.22
C THR A 139 7.97 12.93 1.54
N GLY A 140 6.96 13.40 0.79
CA GLY A 140 6.27 14.66 1.07
C GLY A 140 5.16 14.57 2.12
N VAL A 141 4.69 13.37 2.44
CA VAL A 141 3.51 13.15 3.29
C VAL A 141 3.83 12.24 4.47
N SER A 142 4.41 11.05 4.24
CA SER A 142 4.70 10.07 5.30
C SER A 142 6.18 9.94 5.62
N GLY A 143 7.02 9.71 4.61
CA GLY A 143 8.43 9.35 4.82
C GLY A 143 8.59 8.02 5.59
N ALA A 144 7.64 7.09 5.43
CA ALA A 144 7.72 5.74 5.97
C ALA A 144 8.83 4.94 5.27
N MET A 145 9.40 3.94 5.94
CA MET A 145 10.38 3.04 5.34
C MET A 145 9.67 1.89 4.62
N ASP A 146 10.02 1.67 3.36
CA ASP A 146 9.67 0.46 2.63
C ASP A 146 10.91 -0.44 2.50
N HIS A 147 10.77 -1.70 2.86
CA HIS A 147 11.80 -2.73 2.72
C HIS A 147 11.51 -3.58 1.48
N LEU A 148 12.33 -3.40 0.43
CA LEU A 148 12.16 -4.12 -0.82
C LEU A 148 12.93 -5.45 -0.80
N PHE A 149 12.22 -6.52 -1.11
CA PHE A 149 12.73 -7.87 -1.28
C PHE A 149 12.49 -8.35 -2.71
N CYS A 150 13.24 -9.36 -3.14
CA CYS A 150 12.87 -10.21 -4.26
C CYS A 150 12.78 -11.66 -3.81
N ALA A 151 11.97 -12.43 -4.54
CA ALA A 151 11.98 -13.87 -4.40
C ALA A 151 11.72 -14.56 -5.74
N GLU A 152 12.36 -15.72 -5.92
CA GLU A 152 12.19 -16.54 -7.11
C GLU A 152 11.23 -17.70 -6.84
N LEU A 153 10.27 -17.88 -7.75
CA LEU A 153 9.30 -18.95 -7.70
C LEU A 153 9.70 -20.05 -8.68
N LEU A 154 9.85 -21.27 -8.18
CA LEU A 154 10.02 -22.49 -8.96
C LEU A 154 8.71 -23.28 -8.89
N ILE A 155 7.82 -23.08 -9.86
CA ILE A 155 6.65 -23.94 -9.97
C ILE A 155 7.10 -25.23 -10.64
N ARG A 156 7.05 -26.34 -9.89
CA ARG A 156 7.08 -27.68 -10.51
C ARG A 156 5.76 -27.82 -11.26
N MET A 157 5.82 -27.89 -12.59
CA MET A 157 4.64 -28.29 -13.35
C MET A 157 4.42 -29.77 -13.01
N GLU A 158 3.32 -30.09 -12.33
CA GLU A 158 2.89 -31.48 -12.19
C GLU A 158 2.59 -32.01 -13.60
N SER A 159 3.24 -33.13 -13.92
CA SER A 159 3.14 -33.85 -15.19
C SER A 159 1.82 -34.58 -15.34
#